data_AF-A0A0C4YI25-F1
#
_entry.id   AF-A0A0C4YI25-F1
#
_cell.length_a   1.000
_cell.length_b   1.000
_cell.length_c   1.000
_cell.angle_alpha   90.00
_cell.angle_beta   90.00
_cell.angle_gamma   90.00
#
_symmetry.space_group_name_H-M   'P 1'
#
loop_
_entity.id
_entity.type
_entity.pdbx_description
1 polymer ?
#
loop_
_entity_poly.entity_id
_entity_poly.type
_entity_poly.pdbx_seq_one_letter_code
_entity_poly.pdbx_strand_id
1 'polypeptide(L)'
;MHYEANFELIADNLLDFSHLAFVHRNTIGSSRQAEVKPVVERLENAVRIKYFTLDSPAPPFARKLTTLPEMVDRFQTYTWNVKSNYFVQDSVIASVGEGIDTASKNAMRVHTTIALTPETEHTTHYFWSAAHSDFNPALEGITRLLTEQVEAAFEEDRMMIEAQQRTISASSEEGMVAIPGDAALMQARWMLRNLIRQETAGLGGRSAASTELERA
;
A
#
# COMPACT_ATOMS: atom_id res chain seq x y z
N MET A 1 2.99 0.54 14.44
CA MET A 1 1.71 1.22 14.75
C MET A 1 0.65 0.16 15.03
N HIS A 2 -0.44 0.53 15.69
CA HIS A 2 -1.57 -0.35 15.97
C HIS A 2 -2.84 0.35 15.47
N TYR A 3 -3.68 -0.40 14.76
CA TYR A 3 -4.88 0.09 14.09
C TYR A 3 -6.09 -0.56 14.73
N GLU A 4 -7.10 0.25 15.07
CA GLU A 4 -8.43 -0.21 15.47
C GLU A 4 -9.29 -0.54 14.22
N ALA A 5 -8.73 -1.38 13.35
CA ALA A 5 -9.38 -1.84 12.13
C ALA A 5 -8.92 -3.25 11.71
N ASN A 6 -9.80 -3.93 10.97
CA ASN A 6 -9.48 -5.16 10.25
C ASN A 6 -8.39 -4.92 9.19
N PHE A 7 -7.43 -5.84 9.08
CA PHE A 7 -6.29 -5.71 8.17
C PHE A 7 -6.71 -5.60 6.69
N GLU A 8 -7.86 -6.15 6.28
CA GLU A 8 -8.36 -6.03 4.91
C GLU A 8 -8.66 -4.58 4.54
N LEU A 9 -9.11 -3.73 5.47
CA LEU A 9 -9.33 -2.30 5.21
C LEU A 9 -8.01 -1.56 4.99
N ILE A 10 -6.97 -1.96 5.73
CA ILE A 10 -5.62 -1.41 5.53
C ILE A 10 -5.05 -1.87 4.18
N ALA A 11 -5.22 -3.15 3.84
CA ALA A 11 -4.81 -3.68 2.54
C ALA A 11 -5.55 -3.02 1.38
N ASP A 12 -6.85 -2.74 1.54
CA ASP A 12 -7.64 -1.98 0.56
C ASP A 12 -7.07 -0.58 0.37
N ASN A 13 -6.76 0.15 1.45
CA ASN A 13 -6.13 1.48 1.38
C ASN A 13 -4.80 1.45 0.61
N LEU A 14 -3.95 0.46 0.88
CA LEU A 14 -2.65 0.31 0.20
C LEU A 14 -2.77 -0.01 -1.30
N LEU A 15 -3.94 -0.48 -1.75
CA LEU A 15 -4.20 -0.90 -3.14
C LEU A 15 -5.15 0.04 -3.89
N ASP A 16 -5.71 1.04 -3.22
CA ASP A 16 -6.50 2.10 -3.82
C ASP A 16 -5.65 3.36 -4.02
N PHE A 17 -5.58 3.88 -5.24
CA PHE A 17 -4.89 5.14 -5.52
C PHE A 17 -5.85 6.32 -5.66
N SER A 18 -7.15 6.07 -5.66
CA SER A 18 -8.16 7.12 -5.81
C SER A 18 -8.23 8.01 -4.57
N HIS A 19 -7.98 7.47 -3.37
CA HIS A 19 -7.97 8.25 -2.13
C HIS A 19 -6.83 9.28 -2.06
N LEU A 20 -5.73 9.10 -2.82
CA LEU A 20 -4.54 9.98 -2.77
C LEU A 20 -4.88 11.46 -2.98
N ALA A 21 -5.85 11.75 -3.85
CA ALA A 21 -6.28 13.11 -4.16
C ALA A 21 -7.12 13.76 -3.04
N PHE A 22 -7.67 12.95 -2.12
CA PHE A 22 -8.59 13.40 -1.08
C PHE A 22 -7.96 13.37 0.31
N VAL A 23 -7.34 12.24 0.68
CA VAL A 23 -6.72 12.03 2.00
C VAL A 23 -5.36 12.72 2.06
N HIS A 24 -4.50 12.50 1.07
CA HIS A 24 -3.12 13.01 1.07
C HIS A 24 -2.93 14.33 0.31
N ARG A 25 -3.97 15.18 0.28
CA ARG A 25 -3.95 16.43 -0.50
C ARG A 25 -2.78 17.35 -0.10
N ASN A 26 -2.35 17.28 1.15
CA ASN A 26 -1.30 18.13 1.71
C ASN A 26 0.08 17.46 1.80
N THR A 27 0.16 16.15 1.55
CA THR A 27 1.35 15.32 1.80
C THR A 27 1.90 14.71 0.51
N ILE A 28 1.17 13.75 -0.09
CA ILE A 28 1.66 12.88 -1.18
C ILE A 28 0.96 13.15 -2.53
N GLY A 29 -0.29 13.61 -2.49
CA GLY A 29 -1.15 13.77 -3.67
C GLY A 29 -0.69 14.87 -4.63
N SER A 30 -1.03 14.70 -5.91
CA SER A 30 -0.92 15.75 -6.94
C SER A 30 -2.14 15.72 -7.85
N SER A 31 -2.53 16.86 -8.44
CA SER A 31 -3.75 16.95 -9.27
C SER A 31 -3.73 15.99 -10.48
N ARG A 32 -2.55 15.78 -11.09
CA ARG A 32 -2.38 14.91 -12.27
C ARG A 32 -2.51 13.42 -11.94
N GLN A 33 -2.32 13.01 -10.68
CA GLN A 33 -2.48 11.61 -10.27
C GLN A 33 -3.92 11.12 -10.44
N ALA A 34 -4.92 11.98 -10.22
CA ALA A 34 -6.33 11.62 -10.39
C ALA A 34 -6.71 11.19 -11.82
N GLU A 35 -5.88 11.53 -12.83
CA GLU A 35 -6.14 11.24 -14.24
C GLU A 35 -5.42 9.97 -14.74
N VAL A 36 -4.48 9.43 -13.95
CA VAL A 36 -3.69 8.27 -14.35
C VAL A 36 -4.39 6.98 -13.92
N LYS A 37 -4.55 6.04 -14.86
CA LYS A 37 -5.04 4.69 -14.54
C LYS A 37 -3.85 3.79 -14.20
N PRO A 38 -3.82 3.16 -13.01
CA PRO A 38 -2.78 2.20 -12.67
C PRO A 38 -2.87 0.94 -13.55
N VAL A 39 -1.71 0.34 -13.84
CA VAL A 39 -1.63 -0.97 -14.48
C VAL A 39 -1.57 -2.03 -13.38
N VAL A 40 -2.56 -2.92 -13.36
CA VAL A 40 -2.69 -3.98 -12.36
C VAL A 40 -2.34 -5.33 -12.98
N GLU A 41 -1.43 -6.05 -12.35
CA GLU A 41 -0.98 -7.38 -12.74
C GLU A 41 -1.22 -8.36 -11.57
N ARG A 42 -1.86 -9.49 -11.87
CA ARG A 42 -2.03 -10.57 -10.89
C ARG A 42 -0.88 -11.56 -11.02
N LEU A 43 -0.17 -11.78 -9.92
CA LEU A 43 0.87 -12.80 -9.75
C LEU A 43 0.28 -14.00 -9.02
N GLU A 44 1.09 -15.04 -8.78
CA GLU A 44 0.62 -16.27 -8.12
C GLU A 44 0.01 -16.01 -6.72
N ASN A 45 0.76 -15.32 -5.85
CA ASN A 45 0.35 -15.02 -4.47
C ASN A 45 0.34 -13.50 -4.19
N ALA A 46 0.32 -12.68 -5.25
CA ALA A 46 0.40 -11.23 -5.10
C ALA A 46 -0.37 -10.47 -6.19
N VAL A 47 -0.67 -9.22 -5.90
CA VAL A 47 -1.09 -8.21 -6.90
C VAL A 47 0.03 -7.20 -7.02
N ARG A 48 0.45 -6.89 -8.26
CA ARG A 48 1.41 -5.84 -8.56
C ARG A 48 0.70 -4.69 -9.26
N ILE A 49 1.05 -3.47 -8.87
CA ILE A 49 0.47 -2.26 -9.45
C ILE A 49 1.60 -1.34 -9.88
N LYS A 50 1.57 -0.90 -11.14
CA LYS A 50 2.44 0.17 -11.64
C LYS A 50 1.62 1.43 -11.82
N TYR A 51 2.06 2.49 -11.16
CA TYR A 51 1.39 3.78 -11.16
C TYR A 51 2.40 4.87 -11.48
N PHE A 52 2.49 5.21 -12.76
CA PHE A 52 3.51 6.12 -13.27
C PHE A 52 2.86 7.44 -13.66
N THR A 53 3.29 8.52 -13.03
CA THR A 53 2.83 9.88 -13.32
C THR A 53 3.99 10.65 -13.91
N LEU A 54 3.93 10.93 -15.21
CA LEU A 54 4.99 11.61 -15.94
C LEU A 54 4.69 13.11 -16.05
N ASP A 55 5.75 13.91 -16.11
CA ASP A 55 5.69 15.36 -16.31
C ASP A 55 4.67 16.02 -15.37
N SER A 56 4.83 15.80 -14.07
CA SER A 56 3.88 16.29 -13.07
C SER A 56 4.58 17.13 -12.00
N PRO A 57 3.86 18.06 -11.34
CA PRO A 57 4.43 18.78 -10.22
C PRO A 57 4.93 17.81 -9.15
N ALA A 58 6.17 17.99 -8.71
CA ALA A 58 6.78 17.20 -7.65
C ALA A 58 5.90 17.26 -6.39
N PRO A 59 5.68 16.14 -5.68
CA PRO A 59 4.84 16.16 -4.49
C PRO A 59 5.46 17.03 -3.39
N PRO A 60 4.65 17.62 -2.48
CA PRO A 60 5.14 18.54 -1.46
C PRO A 60 6.36 18.04 -0.67
N PHE A 61 6.38 16.77 -0.28
CA PHE A 61 7.52 16.20 0.44
C PHE A 61 8.80 16.14 -0.42
N ALA A 62 8.70 15.76 -1.70
CA ALA A 62 9.85 15.68 -2.59
C ALA A 62 10.45 17.07 -2.84
N ARG A 63 9.61 18.12 -2.93
CA ARG A 63 10.09 19.51 -3.03
C ARG A 63 10.88 19.97 -1.81
N LYS A 64 10.58 19.42 -0.63
CA LYS A 64 11.30 19.73 0.62
C LYS A 64 12.60 18.96 0.78
N LEU A 65 12.64 17.71 0.30
CA LEU A 65 13.74 16.78 0.58
C LEU A 65 14.76 16.67 -0.57
N THR A 66 14.35 16.98 -1.80
CA THR A 66 15.18 16.80 -3.00
C THR A 66 15.60 18.14 -3.59
N THR A 67 16.57 18.10 -4.50
CA THR A 67 16.95 19.23 -5.36
C THR A 67 16.39 19.10 -6.77
N LEU A 68 15.32 18.29 -6.95
CA LEU A 68 14.71 18.05 -8.25
C LEU A 68 13.95 19.30 -8.74
N PRO A 69 13.77 19.44 -10.07
CA PRO A 69 12.95 20.50 -10.64
C PRO A 69 11.48 20.42 -10.18
N GLU A 70 10.72 21.49 -10.43
CA GLU A 70 9.29 21.55 -10.09
C GLU A 70 8.48 20.44 -10.79
N MET A 71 8.84 20.13 -12.04
CA MET A 71 8.21 19.08 -12.83
C MET A 71 9.09 17.83 -12.82
N VAL A 72 8.50 16.68 -12.51
CA VAL A 72 9.20 15.39 -12.34
C VAL A 72 8.39 14.24 -12.91
N ASP A 73 9.09 13.14 -13.17
CA ASP A 73 8.47 11.84 -13.38
C ASP A 73 8.45 11.06 -12.05
N ARG A 74 7.30 10.45 -11.74
CA ARG A 74 7.07 9.62 -10.56
C ARG A 74 6.75 8.20 -11.01
N PHE A 75 7.56 7.25 -10.58
CA PHE A 75 7.38 5.84 -10.85
C PHE A 75 7.14 5.11 -9.53
N GLN A 76 5.91 4.61 -9.33
CA GLN A 76 5.57 3.84 -8.15
C GLN A 76 5.18 2.43 -8.58
N THR A 77 5.90 1.44 -8.06
CA THR A 77 5.58 0.03 -8.24
C THR A 77 5.27 -0.58 -6.88
N TYR A 78 4.06 -1.11 -6.76
CA TYR A 78 3.53 -1.70 -5.54
C TYR A 78 3.36 -3.19 -5.74
N THR A 79 3.66 -4.00 -4.72
CA THR A 79 3.37 -5.43 -4.72
C THR A 79 2.79 -5.81 -3.36
N TRP A 80 1.56 -6.33 -3.35
CA TRP A 80 0.91 -6.87 -2.16
C TRP A 80 0.86 -8.38 -2.24
N ASN A 81 1.57 -9.06 -1.34
CA ASN A 81 1.49 -10.50 -1.18
C ASN A 81 0.34 -10.86 -0.23
N VAL A 82 -0.70 -11.49 -0.78
CA VAL A 82 -1.93 -11.83 -0.05
C VAL A 82 -1.73 -12.98 0.95
N LYS A 83 -0.69 -13.79 0.78
CA LYS A 83 -0.42 -14.95 1.65
C LYS A 83 0.34 -14.55 2.91
N SER A 84 1.23 -13.56 2.80
CA SER A 84 2.07 -13.11 3.91
C SER A 84 1.67 -11.75 4.48
N ASN A 85 0.59 -11.13 3.98
CA ASN A 85 0.18 -9.77 4.34
C ASN A 85 1.35 -8.76 4.26
N TYR A 86 2.13 -8.87 3.20
CA TYR A 86 3.37 -8.12 3.01
C TYR A 86 3.29 -7.26 1.77
N PHE A 87 3.56 -5.98 1.95
CA PHE A 87 3.57 -4.96 0.92
C PHE A 87 4.99 -4.49 0.66
N VAL A 88 5.30 -4.29 -0.61
CA VAL A 88 6.53 -3.66 -1.07
C VAL A 88 6.18 -2.54 -2.02
N GLN A 89 6.81 -1.39 -1.83
CA GLN A 89 6.75 -0.26 -2.75
C GLN A 89 8.16 0.16 -3.14
N ASP A 90 8.42 0.14 -4.44
CA ASP A 90 9.56 0.81 -5.05
C ASP A 90 9.08 2.15 -5.63
N SER A 91 9.63 3.25 -5.11
CA SER A 91 9.33 4.60 -5.54
C SER A 91 10.56 5.27 -6.11
N VAL A 92 10.45 5.78 -7.34
CA VAL A 92 11.47 6.62 -7.98
C VAL A 92 10.82 7.95 -8.35
N ILE A 93 11.44 9.06 -7.94
CA ILE A 93 11.12 10.39 -8.44
C ILE A 93 12.37 10.95 -9.10
N ALA A 94 12.27 11.33 -10.36
CA ALA A 94 13.39 11.78 -11.18
C ALA A 94 13.01 12.98 -12.04
N SER A 95 14.00 13.66 -12.61
CA SER A 95 13.76 14.71 -13.60
C SER A 95 12.99 14.14 -14.80
N VAL A 96 12.15 14.97 -15.43
CA VAL A 96 11.37 14.57 -16.60
C VAL A 96 12.26 13.97 -17.69
N GLY A 97 11.88 12.79 -18.17
CA GLY A 97 12.56 12.09 -19.27
C GLY A 97 13.75 11.23 -18.86
N GLU A 98 14.16 11.20 -17.59
CA GLU A 98 15.27 10.33 -17.14
C GLU A 98 14.86 8.85 -17.04
N GLY A 99 13.57 8.58 -16.84
CA GLY A 99 13.04 7.22 -16.71
C GLY A 99 13.25 6.57 -15.34
N ILE A 100 12.60 5.41 -15.14
CA ILE A 100 12.61 4.67 -13.87
C ILE A 100 14.00 4.10 -13.53
N ASP A 101 14.76 3.71 -14.54
CA ASP A 101 16.11 3.11 -14.41
C ASP A 101 17.23 4.15 -14.50
N THR A 102 16.91 5.43 -14.27
CA THR A 102 17.89 6.53 -14.29
C THR A 102 19.11 6.19 -13.43
N ALA A 103 20.30 6.57 -13.89
CA ALA A 103 21.54 6.47 -13.10
C ALA A 103 21.80 7.73 -12.25
N SER A 104 20.90 8.71 -12.30
CA SER A 104 21.04 9.97 -11.57
C SER A 104 21.09 9.73 -10.06
N LYS A 105 22.09 10.34 -9.42
CA LYS A 105 22.24 10.36 -7.96
C LYS A 105 21.21 11.26 -7.28
N ASN A 106 20.67 12.24 -8.02
CA ASN A 106 19.68 13.19 -7.51
C ASN A 106 18.25 12.63 -7.58
N ALA A 107 18.04 11.52 -8.29
CA ALA A 107 16.74 10.85 -8.29
C ALA A 107 16.47 10.24 -6.91
N MET A 108 15.31 10.59 -6.35
CA MET A 108 14.87 10.09 -5.06
C MET A 108 14.38 8.66 -5.22
N ARG A 109 15.03 7.72 -4.56
CA ARG A 109 14.61 6.31 -4.51
C ARG A 109 14.26 5.94 -3.09
N VAL A 110 13.07 5.39 -2.90
CA VAL A 110 12.61 4.87 -1.62
C VAL A 110 12.03 3.48 -1.84
N HIS A 111 12.53 2.53 -1.06
CA HIS A 111 12.01 1.17 -0.96
C HIS A 111 11.28 1.04 0.39
N THR A 112 9.96 1.00 0.32
CA THR A 112 9.11 0.86 1.50
C THR A 112 8.62 -0.56 1.62
N THR A 113 8.67 -1.12 2.82
CA THR A 113 8.07 -2.40 3.15
C THR A 113 7.07 -2.21 4.27
N ILE A 114 5.92 -2.88 4.16
CA ILE A 114 4.90 -2.89 5.21
C ILE A 114 4.48 -4.34 5.44
N ALA A 115 4.38 -4.73 6.72
CA ALA A 115 3.86 -6.03 7.13
C ALA A 115 2.68 -5.82 8.07
N LEU A 116 1.57 -6.51 7.78
CA LEU A 116 0.38 -6.48 8.63
C LEU A 116 0.25 -7.80 9.38
N THR A 117 -0.01 -7.71 10.68
CA THR A 117 -0.35 -8.88 11.50
C THR A 117 -1.72 -8.64 12.14
N PRO A 118 -2.78 -9.31 11.65
CA PRO A 118 -4.09 -9.24 12.28
C PRO A 118 -3.99 -9.71 13.73
N GLU A 119 -4.53 -8.94 14.67
CA GLU A 119 -4.58 -9.28 16.10
C GLU A 119 -5.96 -9.84 16.46
N THR A 120 -7.01 -9.16 16.00
CA THR A 120 -8.40 -9.60 16.12
C THR A 120 -9.13 -9.40 14.80
N GLU A 121 -10.44 -9.70 14.75
CA GLU A 121 -11.29 -9.35 13.61
C GLU A 121 -11.35 -7.83 13.34
N HIS A 122 -10.99 -6.99 14.33
CA HIS A 122 -11.12 -5.54 14.27
C HIS A 122 -9.87 -4.77 14.71
N THR A 123 -8.73 -5.43 14.93
CA THR A 123 -7.47 -4.78 15.29
C THR A 123 -6.28 -5.40 14.56
N THR A 124 -5.28 -4.58 14.23
CA THR A 124 -4.12 -5.00 13.41
C THR A 124 -2.83 -4.31 13.86
N HIS A 125 -1.73 -5.07 13.92
CA HIS A 125 -0.39 -4.51 14.03
C HIS A 125 0.16 -4.13 12.65
N TYR A 126 0.66 -2.91 12.53
CA TYR A 126 1.22 -2.34 11.31
C TYR A 126 2.71 -2.06 11.48
N PHE A 127 3.55 -2.81 10.76
CA PHE A 127 5.00 -2.66 10.76
C PHE A 127 5.44 -2.06 9.44
N TRP A 128 6.38 -1.12 9.46
CA TRP A 128 6.89 -0.51 8.24
C TRP A 128 8.39 -0.21 8.33
N SER A 129 9.01 -0.11 7.17
CA SER A 129 10.37 0.38 6.99
C SER A 129 10.46 1.12 5.66
N ALA A 130 11.27 2.17 5.59
CA ALA A 130 11.57 2.88 4.37
C ALA A 130 13.09 3.04 4.24
N ALA A 131 13.68 2.30 3.30
CA ALA A 131 15.08 2.50 2.90
C ALA A 131 15.13 3.52 1.77
N HIS A 132 16.09 4.44 1.79
CA HIS A 132 16.21 5.45 0.76
C HIS A 132 17.64 5.58 0.24
N SER A 133 17.79 6.02 -1.02
CA SER A 133 19.09 6.41 -1.55
C SER A 133 19.59 7.71 -0.91
N ASP A 134 20.88 7.99 -1.02
CA ASP A 134 21.44 9.29 -0.62
C ASP A 134 21.21 10.35 -1.71
N PHE A 135 19.93 10.69 -1.92
CA PHE A 135 19.48 11.56 -3.03
C PHE A 135 19.68 13.06 -2.77
N ASN A 136 20.07 13.43 -1.56
CA ASN A 136 20.41 14.81 -1.19
C ASN A 136 21.44 14.80 -0.04
N PRO A 137 22.72 14.52 -0.33
CA PRO A 137 23.77 14.35 0.69
C PRO A 137 24.07 15.65 1.46
N ALA A 138 23.68 16.81 0.93
CA ALA A 138 23.86 18.09 1.59
C ALA A 138 22.78 18.38 2.65
N LEU A 139 21.67 17.64 2.64
CA LEU A 139 20.57 17.81 3.59
C LEU A 139 20.80 16.94 4.83
N GLU A 140 21.25 17.57 5.92
CA GLU A 140 21.40 16.89 7.20
C GLU A 140 20.07 16.35 7.73
N GLY A 141 20.10 15.14 8.29
CA GLY A 141 18.92 14.53 8.91
C GLY A 141 17.83 14.09 7.94
N ILE A 142 18.16 13.88 6.65
CA ILE A 142 17.20 13.47 5.62
C ILE A 142 16.37 12.24 6.00
N THR A 143 16.97 11.24 6.67
CA THR A 143 16.27 10.05 7.14
C THR A 143 15.18 10.41 8.14
N ARG A 144 15.50 11.25 9.14
CA ARG A 144 14.53 11.71 10.14
C ARG A 144 13.39 12.49 9.49
N LEU A 145 13.73 13.42 8.59
CA LEU A 145 12.72 14.22 7.89
C LEU A 145 11.81 13.35 7.03
N LEU A 146 12.36 12.34 6.35
CA LEU A 146 11.58 11.37 5.58
C LEU A 146 10.67 10.55 6.49
N THR A 147 11.18 10.05 7.62
CA THR A 147 10.39 9.33 8.64
C THR A 147 9.21 10.17 9.11
N GLU A 148 9.44 11.42 9.50
CA GLU A 148 8.37 12.33 9.97
C GLU A 148 7.28 12.55 8.89
N GLN A 149 7.67 12.66 7.61
CA GLN A 149 6.69 12.79 6.51
C GLN A 149 5.89 11.49 6.30
N VAL A 150 6.53 10.33 6.39
CA VAL A 150 5.86 9.03 6.23
C VAL A 150 4.91 8.76 7.39
N GLU A 151 5.32 9.04 8.63
CA GLU A 151 4.46 8.88 9.81
C GLU A 151 3.23 9.79 9.75
N ALA A 152 3.39 11.04 9.30
CA ALA A 152 2.27 11.95 9.12
C ALA A 152 1.24 11.41 8.11
N ALA A 153 1.69 10.85 6.98
CA ALA A 153 0.78 10.23 6.01
C ALA A 153 0.09 8.99 6.57
N PHE A 154 0.79 8.12 7.29
CA PHE A 154 0.16 6.93 7.90
C PHE A 154 -0.86 7.30 8.98
N GLU A 155 -0.69 8.41 9.68
CA GLU A 155 -1.69 8.89 10.63
C GLU A 155 -2.95 9.42 9.93
N GLU A 156 -2.81 10.09 8.77
CA GLU A 156 -3.95 10.46 7.90
C GLU A 156 -4.75 9.22 7.50
N ASP A 157 -4.06 8.17 7.05
CA ASP A 157 -4.67 6.88 6.68
C ASP A 157 -5.36 6.22 7.89
N ARG A 158 -4.68 6.15 9.03
CA ARG A 158 -5.20 5.49 10.24
C ARG A 158 -6.52 6.11 10.68
N MET A 159 -6.58 7.44 10.75
CA MET A 159 -7.81 8.14 11.13
C MET A 159 -8.99 7.80 10.20
N MET A 160 -8.74 7.74 8.88
CA MET A 160 -9.75 7.41 7.88
C MET A 160 -10.19 5.95 7.99
N ILE A 161 -9.24 5.00 8.03
CA ILE A 161 -9.51 3.56 8.08
C ILE A 161 -10.27 3.18 9.36
N GLU A 162 -9.90 3.73 10.52
CA GLU A 162 -10.62 3.46 11.76
C GLU A 162 -12.03 4.07 11.76
N ALA A 163 -12.22 5.21 11.08
CA ALA A 163 -13.56 5.77 10.87
C ALA A 163 -14.40 4.88 9.95
N GLN A 164 -13.80 4.31 8.91
CA GLN A 164 -14.45 3.33 8.04
C GLN A 164 -14.84 2.08 8.82
N GLN A 165 -13.95 1.52 9.66
CA GLN A 165 -14.25 0.37 10.52
C GLN A 165 -15.45 0.65 11.42
N ARG A 166 -15.47 1.79 12.14
CA ARG A 166 -16.60 2.17 13.00
C ARG A 166 -17.91 2.27 12.24
N THR A 167 -17.88 2.82 11.02
CA THR A 167 -19.06 2.98 10.16
C THR A 167 -19.59 1.63 9.72
N ILE A 168 -18.70 0.73 9.26
CA ILE A 168 -19.08 -0.63 8.85
C ILE A 168 -19.66 -1.41 10.02
N SER A 169 -19.01 -1.36 11.20
CA SER A 169 -19.48 -2.06 12.40
C SER A 169 -20.84 -1.56 12.92
N ALA A 170 -21.21 -0.31 12.64
CA ALA A 170 -22.50 0.26 13.02
C ALA A 170 -23.60 0.04 11.97
N SER A 171 -23.25 -0.36 10.75
CA SER A 171 -24.18 -0.56 9.65
C SER A 171 -24.94 -1.89 9.78
N SER A 172 -26.23 -1.87 9.47
CA SER A 172 -27.02 -3.09 9.24
C SER A 172 -26.98 -3.54 7.78
N GLU A 173 -26.39 -2.74 6.89
CA GLU A 173 -26.23 -3.07 5.48
C GLU A 173 -25.04 -4.01 5.28
N GLU A 174 -25.27 -5.08 4.52
CA GLU A 174 -24.23 -6.04 4.21
C GLU A 174 -23.50 -5.67 2.91
N GLY A 175 -22.18 -5.62 2.99
CA GLY A 175 -21.29 -5.57 1.83
C GLY A 175 -20.91 -4.16 1.36
N MET A 176 -19.72 -4.06 0.78
CA MET A 176 -19.24 -2.84 0.13
C MET A 176 -19.58 -2.87 -1.37
N VAL A 177 -20.01 -1.73 -1.91
CA VAL A 177 -20.25 -1.57 -3.35
C VAL A 177 -18.94 -1.17 -4.02
N ALA A 178 -18.42 -2.06 -4.88
CA ALA A 178 -17.19 -1.80 -5.62
C ALA A 178 -17.42 -0.80 -6.78
N ILE A 179 -16.46 0.10 -6.96
CA ILE A 179 -16.38 1.04 -8.08
C ILE A 179 -15.16 0.71 -8.97
N PRO A 180 -15.03 1.30 -10.19
CA PRO A 180 -13.90 0.99 -11.07
C PRO A 180 -12.50 1.23 -10.48
N GLY A 181 -12.38 2.15 -9.51
CA GLY A 181 -11.12 2.39 -8.77
C GLY A 181 -10.67 1.17 -7.95
N ASP A 182 -11.60 0.33 -7.52
CA ASP A 182 -11.36 -0.80 -6.61
C ASP A 182 -10.82 -2.04 -7.31
N ALA A 183 -10.48 -1.95 -8.59
CA ALA A 183 -10.12 -3.12 -9.40
C ALA A 183 -8.94 -3.91 -8.80
N ALA A 184 -7.95 -3.23 -8.21
CA ALA A 184 -6.79 -3.87 -7.61
C ALA A 184 -7.12 -4.52 -6.24
N LEU A 185 -7.77 -3.78 -5.35
CA LEU A 185 -8.14 -4.29 -4.03
C LEU A 185 -9.16 -5.44 -4.13
N MET A 186 -10.08 -5.40 -5.10
CA MET A 186 -11.02 -6.50 -5.35
C MET A 186 -10.32 -7.78 -5.80
N GLN A 187 -9.25 -7.67 -6.58
CA GLN A 187 -8.43 -8.83 -6.94
C GLN A 187 -7.72 -9.40 -5.72
N ALA A 188 -7.12 -8.56 -4.87
CA ALA A 188 -6.46 -9.01 -3.65
C ALA A 188 -7.43 -9.71 -2.70
N ARG A 189 -8.63 -9.14 -2.47
CA ARG A 189 -9.67 -9.78 -1.66
C ARG A 189 -10.14 -11.11 -2.24
N TRP A 190 -10.30 -11.22 -3.56
CA TRP A 190 -10.64 -12.49 -4.20
C TRP A 190 -9.55 -13.55 -3.98
N MET A 191 -8.28 -13.17 -4.12
CA MET A 191 -7.15 -14.09 -3.90
C MET A 191 -7.08 -14.54 -2.43
N LEU A 192 -7.23 -13.62 -1.47
CA LEU A 192 -7.26 -13.93 -0.04
C LEU A 192 -8.40 -14.90 0.29
N ARG A 193 -9.63 -14.62 -0.17
CA ARG A 193 -10.77 -15.53 0.03
C ARG A 193 -10.54 -16.92 -0.56
N ASN A 194 -9.80 -17.05 -1.66
CA ASN A 194 -9.44 -18.35 -2.21
C ASN A 194 -8.46 -19.10 -1.32
N LEU A 195 -7.44 -18.41 -0.80
CA LEU A 195 -6.47 -19.00 0.12
C LEU A 195 -7.15 -19.49 1.41
N ILE A 196 -8.02 -18.67 2.01
CA ILE A 196 -8.80 -19.05 3.19
C ILE A 196 -9.68 -20.28 2.90
N ARG A 197 -10.38 -20.30 1.76
CA ARG A 197 -11.20 -21.47 1.38
C ARG A 197 -10.39 -22.75 1.23
N GLN A 198 -9.18 -22.65 0.64
CA GLN A 198 -8.29 -23.80 0.49
C GLN A 198 -7.76 -24.29 1.84
N GLU A 199 -7.40 -23.38 2.74
CA GLU A 199 -6.95 -23.69 4.09
C GLU A 199 -8.05 -24.41 4.89
N THR A 200 -9.27 -23.87 4.89
CA THR A 200 -10.41 -24.46 5.60
C THR A 200 -10.76 -25.85 5.06
N ALA A 201 -10.73 -26.05 3.73
CA ALA A 201 -10.95 -27.36 3.13
C ALA A 201 -9.86 -28.38 3.52
N GLY A 202 -8.59 -27.95 3.58
CA GLY A 202 -7.46 -28.78 4.00
C GLY A 202 -7.53 -29.19 5.47
N LEU A 203 -8.01 -28.30 6.34
CA LEU A 203 -8.23 -28.59 7.77
C LEU A 203 -9.36 -29.62 7.97
N GLY A 204 -10.45 -29.51 7.22
CA GLY A 204 -11.55 -30.49 7.23
C GLY A 204 -11.10 -31.89 6.80
N GLY A 205 -10.22 -31.99 5.80
CA GLY A 205 -9.64 -33.27 5.37
C GLY A 205 -8.67 -33.88 6.38
N ARG A 206 -7.86 -33.06 7.07
CA ARG A 206 -6.94 -33.52 8.13
C ARG A 206 -7.68 -34.01 9.38
N SER A 207 -8.76 -33.34 9.77
CA SER A 207 -9.61 -33.76 10.89
C SER A 207 -10.32 -35.10 10.64
N ALA A 208 -10.71 -35.37 9.39
CA ALA A 208 -11.33 -36.65 9.02
C ALA A 208 -10.31 -37.81 9.09
N ALA A 209 -9.10 -37.60 8.59
CA ALA A 209 -8.03 -38.60 8.60
C ALA A 209 -7.52 -38.94 10.02
N SER A 210 -7.47 -37.97 10.95
CA SER A 210 -7.10 -38.24 12.35
C SER A 210 -8.17 -39.05 13.10
N THR A 211 -9.45 -38.86 12.75
CA THR A 211 -10.57 -39.59 13.38
C THR A 211 -10.61 -41.06 12.95
N GLU A 212 -10.13 -41.40 11.74
CA GLU A 212 -10.02 -42.79 11.28
C GLU A 212 -8.85 -43.54 11.92
N LEU A 213 -7.74 -42.84 12.20
CA LEU A 213 -6.56 -43.43 12.87
C LEU A 213 -6.79 -43.75 14.35
N GLU A 214 -7.64 -43.01 15.06
CA GLU A 214 -7.99 -43.28 16.47
C GLU A 214 -9.04 -44.40 16.65
N ARG A 215 -9.63 -44.88 15.56
CA ARG A 215 -10.64 -45.96 15.56
C ARG A 215 -10.10 -47.33 15.10
N ALA A 216 -8.80 -47.42 14.79
CA ALA A 216 -8.10 -48.64 14.41
C ALA A 216 -7.25 -49.17 15.56
#